data_AF-R6BQF8-F1
#
_entry.id   AF-R6BQF8-F1
#
_cell.length_a   1.000
_cell.length_b   1.000
_cell.length_c   1.000
_cell.angle_alpha   90.00
_cell.angle_beta   90.00
_cell.angle_gamma   90.00
#
_symmetry.space_group_name_H-M   'P 1'
#
loop_
_entity.id
_entity.type
_entity.pdbx_description
1 polymer ?
#
loop_
_entity_poly.entity_id
_entity_poly.type
_entity_poly.pdbx_seq_one_letter_code
_entity_poly.pdbx_strand_id
1 'polypeptide(L)' 'MVVAKVDSAILRSDEMWELWERYEKKFGKKFICFNYCDFQRNGDKCAAQVYKEELEKCLREGKPTSIVSKWCGPNDIIGH' A
#
# COMPACT_ATOMS: atom_id res chain seq x y z
N MET A 1 5.55 9.11 -9.78
CA MET A 1 4.09 8.98 -9.60
C MET A 1 3.54 10.28 -9.04
N VAL A 2 2.56 10.90 -9.70
CA VAL A 2 1.83 12.05 -9.13
C VAL A 2 0.71 11.49 -8.26
N VAL A 3 0.76 11.75 -6.95
CA VAL A 3 -0.25 11.27 -5.99
C VAL A 3 -1.29 12.35 -5.78
N ALA A 4 -2.57 12.00 -5.85
CA ALA A 4 -3.66 12.93 -5.61
C ALA A 4 -3.56 13.52 -4.19
N LYS A 5 -3.96 14.78 -4.02
CA LYS A 5 -3.84 15.49 -2.73
C LYS A 5 -4.54 14.76 -1.57
N VAL A 6 -5.69 14.14 -1.85
CA VAL A 6 -6.45 13.33 -0.88
C VAL A 6 -5.67 12.09 -0.44
N ASP A 7 -5.08 11.36 -1.38
CA ASP A 7 -4.25 10.17 -1.07
C ASP A 7 -2.98 10.58 -0.33
N SER A 8 -2.35 11.69 -0.74
CA SER A 8 -1.12 12.19 -0.12
C SER A 8 -1.32 12.62 1.33
N ALA A 9 -2.49 13.15 1.70
CA ALA A 9 -2.78 13.53 3.07
C ALA A 9 -2.82 12.30 3.98
N ILE A 10 -3.40 11.20 3.48
CA ILE A 10 -3.48 9.93 4.21
C ILE A 10 -2.09 9.30 4.33
N LEU A 11 -1.37 9.17 3.22
CA LEU A 11 -0.05 8.52 3.20
C LEU A 11 1.02 9.26 4.03
N ARG A 12 0.82 10.55 4.31
CA ARG A 12 1.73 11.36 5.14
C ARG A 12 1.28 11.50 6.60
N SER A 13 0.14 10.93 6.97
CA SER A 13 -0.37 10.94 8.34
C SER A 13 0.56 10.17 9.28
N ASP A 14 0.73 10.65 10.51
CA ASP A 14 1.41 9.92 11.59
C ASP A 14 0.86 8.50 11.76
N GLU A 15 -0.46 8.33 11.62
CA GLU A 15 -1.11 7.02 11.71
C GLU A 15 -0.57 6.03 10.66
N MET A 16 -0.28 6.49 9.44
CA MET A 16 0.28 5.62 8.40
C MET A 16 1.71 5.21 8.72
N TRP A 17 2.50 6.12 9.29
CA TRP A 17 3.85 5.80 9.76
C TRP A 17 3.83 4.74 10.86
N GLU A 18 2.93 4.87 11.83
CA GLU A 18 2.75 3.87 12.89
C GLU A 18 2.34 2.51 12.33
N LEU A 19 1.42 2.48 11.35
CA LEU A 19 0.99 1.23 10.72
C LEU A 19 2.13 0.54 9.96
N TRP A 20 2.96 1.29 9.22
CA TRP A 20 4.14 0.73 8.55
C TRP A 20 5.16 0.19 9.54
N GLU A 21 5.45 0.93 10.61
CA GLU A 21 6.38 0.49 11.65
C GLU A 21 5.87 -0.79 12.33
N ARG A 22 4.58 -0.85 12.67
CA ARG A 22 3.98 -2.04 13.27
C ARG A 22 4.04 -3.25 12.33
N TYR A 23 3.84 -3.04 11.03
CA TYR A 23 3.92 -4.12 10.05
C TYR A 23 5.35 -4.62 9.90
N GLU A 24 6.33 -3.72 9.80
CA GLU A 24 7.74 -4.08 9.74
C GLU A 24 8.19 -4.84 10.99
N LYS A 25 7.82 -4.36 12.18
CA LYS A 25 8.09 -5.05 13.45
C LYS A 25 7.46 -6.45 13.53
N LYS A 26 6.23 -6.61 13.00
CA LYS A 26 5.50 -7.89 13.08
C LYS A 26 6.00 -8.94 12.07
N PHE A 27 6.34 -8.53 10.86
CA PHE A 27 6.65 -9.45 9.75
C PHE A 27 8.12 -9.43 9.33
N GLY A 28 8.96 -8.57 9.93
CA GLY A 28 10.37 -8.42 9.60
C GLY A 28 10.63 -7.87 8.20
N LYS A 29 9.61 -7.30 7.54
CA LYS A 29 9.70 -6.74 6.18
C LYS A 29 8.76 -5.57 6.00
N LYS A 30 9.11 -4.67 5.08
CA LYS A 30 8.27 -3.55 4.68
C LYS A 30 7.01 -4.02 3.97
N PHE A 31 5.94 -3.23 4.11
CA PHE A 31 4.76 -3.40 3.27
C PHE A 31 5.09 -2.99 1.81
N ILE A 32 4.30 -3.52 0.87
CA ILE A 32 4.37 -3.17 -0.55
C ILE A 32 4.23 -1.66 -0.76
N CYS A 33 4.95 -1.08 -1.72
CA CYS A 33 4.87 0.35 -2.00
C CYS A 33 3.48 0.74 -2.55
N PHE A 34 2.96 1.87 -2.11
CA PHE A 34 1.73 2.43 -2.67
C PHE A 34 1.91 2.77 -4.16
N ASN A 35 1.00 2.27 -4.99
CA ASN A 35 0.85 2.66 -6.39
C ASN A 35 -0.60 2.46 -6.87
N TYR A 36 -1.03 3.22 -7.88
CA TYR A 36 -2.42 3.17 -8.37
C TYR A 36 -2.75 1.91 -9.20
N CYS A 37 -1.74 1.14 -9.64
CA CYS A 37 -1.96 -0.11 -10.37
C CYS A 37 -2.39 -1.24 -9.44
N ASP A 38 -1.83 -1.26 -8.22
CA ASP A 38 -2.11 -2.25 -7.19
C ASP A 38 -3.28 -1.83 -6.29
N PHE A 39 -3.40 -0.54 -6.00
CA PHE A 39 -4.44 0.01 -5.13
C PHE A 39 -5.31 0.96 -5.94
N GLN A 40 -6.54 0.53 -6.21
CA GLN A 40 -7.52 1.33 -6.96
C GLN A 40 -8.57 1.90 -6.02
N ARG A 41 -9.14 3.04 -6.43
CA ARG A 41 -10.33 3.60 -5.79
C ARG A 41 -11.44 2.54 -5.84
N ASN A 42 -12.16 2.36 -4.74
CA ASN A 42 -13.33 1.48 -4.68
C ASN A 42 -14.54 2.26 -4.16
N GLY A 43 -15.43 2.65 -5.09
CA GLY A 43 -16.58 3.50 -4.78
C GLY A 43 -16.14 4.84 -4.16
N ASP A 44 -16.57 5.09 -2.92
CA ASP A 44 -16.22 6.28 -2.13
C ASP A 44 -14.80 6.28 -1.57
N LYS A 45 -14.15 5.11 -1.49
CA LYS A 45 -12.82 5.00 -0.87
C LYS A 45 -11.72 5.32 -1.86
N CYS A 46 -10.88 6.29 -1.53
CA CYS A 46 -9.67 6.59 -2.31
C CYS A 46 -8.63 5.46 -2.20
N ALA A 47 -7.69 5.42 -3.14
CA ALA A 47 -6.72 4.32 -3.21
C ALA A 47 -5.85 4.22 -1.96
N ALA A 48 -5.48 5.35 -1.34
CA ALA A 48 -4.74 5.36 -0.09
C ALA A 48 -5.55 4.79 1.09
N GLN A 49 -6.87 4.95 1.11
CA GLN A 49 -7.72 4.28 2.11
C GLN A 49 -7.73 2.78 1.89
N VAL A 50 -7.87 2.32 0.65
CA VAL A 50 -7.81 0.88 0.33
C VAL A 50 -6.45 0.30 0.73
N TYR A 51 -5.35 1.01 0.44
CA TYR A 51 -4.00 0.64 0.87
C TYR A 51 -3.87 0.51 2.40
N LYS A 52 -4.38 1.51 3.14
CA LYS A 52 -4.38 1.51 4.59
C LYS A 52 -5.17 0.32 5.15
N GLU A 53 -6.37 0.07 4.63
CA GLU A 53 -7.21 -1.04 5.09
C GLU A 53 -6.56 -2.41 4.87
N GLU A 54 -5.87 -2.61 3.74
CA GLU A 54 -5.14 -3.85 3.48
C GLU A 54 -3.96 -4.04 4.45
N LEU A 55 -3.26 -2.97 4.80
CA LEU A 55 -2.20 -2.98 5.81
C LEU A 55 -2.76 -3.34 7.21
N GLU A 56 -3.86 -2.70 7.62
CA GLU A 56 -4.54 -3.01 8.88
C GLU A 56 -5.07 -4.44 8.93
N LYS A 57 -5.61 -4.94 7.81
CA LYS A 57 -6.07 -6.32 7.67
C LYS A 57 -4.93 -7.32 7.85
N CYS A 58 -3.78 -7.10 7.21
CA CYS A 58 -2.59 -7.93 7.40
C CYS A 58 -2.15 -7.97 8.88
N LEU A 59 -2.14 -6.79 9.53
CA LEU A 59 -1.81 -6.68 10.95
C LEU A 59 -2.81 -7.43 11.84
N ARG A 60 -4.12 -7.34 11.54
CA ARG A 60 -5.21 -8.01 12.26
C ARG A 60 -5.16 -9.52 12.10
N GLU A 61 -5.02 -10.01 10.87
CA GLU A 61 -4.96 -11.45 10.57
C GLU A 61 -3.62 -12.07 10.95
N GLY A 62 -2.58 -11.25 11.15
CA GLY A 62 -1.23 -11.73 11.43
C GLY A 62 -0.62 -12.47 10.24
N LYS A 63 -1.05 -12.14 9.02
CA LYS A 63 -0.50 -12.67 7.77
C LYS A 63 0.12 -11.53 6.98
N PRO A 64 1.32 -11.72 6.40
CA PRO A 64 1.91 -10.71 5.54
C PRO A 64 1.05 -10.53 4.28
N THR A 65 1.19 -9.39 3.60
CA THR A 65 0.52 -9.15 2.33
C THR A 65 0.85 -10.23 1.29
N SER A 66 -0.18 -10.67 0.58
CA SER A 66 -0.07 -11.56 -0.60
C SER A 66 -0.18 -10.80 -1.92
N ILE A 67 -0.26 -9.46 -1.87
CA ILE A 67 -0.34 -8.63 -3.08
C ILE A 67 1.01 -8.69 -3.79
N VAL A 68 1.00 -9.13 -5.04
CA VAL A 68 2.16 -9.06 -5.94
C VAL A 68 2.03 -7.77 -6.74
N SER A 69 3.02 -6.87 -6.60
CA SER A 69 2.98 -5.58 -7.29
C SER A 69 2.93 -5.76 -8.80
N LYS A 70 1.88 -5.26 -9.45
CA LYS A 70 1.75 -5.16 -10.91
C LYS A 70 2.75 -4.18 -11.50
N TRP A 71 3.19 -3.20 -10.71
CA TRP A 71 4.22 -2.25 -11.11
C TRP A 71 5.63 -2.86 -11.08
N CYS A 72 5.88 -3.88 -10.26
CA CYS A 72 7.15 -4.60 -10.18
C CYS A 72 7.06 -6.02 -10.76
N GLY A 73 6.07 -6.29 -11.62
CA GLY A 73 5.89 -7.60 -12.26
C GLY A 73 6.88 -7.81 -13.42
N PRO A 74 7.14 -9.06 -13.84
CA PRO A 74 8.05 -9.39 -14.95
C PRO A 74 7.59 -8.90 -16.34
N ASN A 75 6.56 -8.06 -16.41
CA ASN A 75 6.07 -7.43 -17.64
C ASN A 75 6.71 -6.06 -17.92
N ASP A 76 7.83 -5.71 -17.27
CA ASP A 76 8.70 -4.58 -17.64
C ASP A 76 9.49 -4.83 -18.95
N ILE A 77 8.87 -5.57 -19.90
CA ILE A 77 9.42 -5.87 -21.23
C ILE A 77 8.88 -4.85 -22.24
N ILE A 78 8.82 -3.57 -21.88
CA ILE A 78 8.86 -2.41 -22.80
C ILE A 78 9.35 -1.24 -21.91
N GLY A 79 10.65 -0.97 -21.78
CA GLY A 79 11.58 -0.63 -22.85
C GLY A 79 12.18 0.74 -22.52
N HIS A 80 13.46 0.73 -22.14
CA HIS A 80 14.50 1.77 -22.27
C HIS A 80 14.14 3.25 -22.04
#